data_AF-A0A183VEA1-F1
#
_entry.id   AF-A0A183VEA1-F1
#
_cell.length_a   1.000
_cell.length_b   1.000
_cell.length_c   1.000
_cell.angle_alpha   90.00
_cell.angle_beta   90.00
_cell.angle_gamma   90.00
#
_symmetry.space_group_name_H-M   'P 1'
#
loop_
_entity.id
_entity.type
_entity.pdbx_description
1 polymer ?
#
loop_
_entity_poly.entity_id
_entity_poly.type
_entity_poly.pdbx_seq_one_letter_code
_entity_poly.pdbx_strand_id
1 'polypeptide(L)'
;MPFCARIEKRILCMHGGISEGLTDFAQLQKIERPCDIPDMGVLADLTWADPDPGISGYEESPRGAASVFGQDALKAFCNNLGLELVVRAHQVVQDGYEFFGDRHLVTIFSAPNYCGQFDNAASILTISEKLVSSLTN
;
A
#
# COMPACT_ATOMS: atom_id res chain seq x y z
N MET A 1 11.41 -6.48 -11.28
CA MET A 1 10.09 -6.95 -10.80
C MET A 1 9.00 -5.95 -11.21
N PRO A 2 7.70 -6.30 -11.25
CA PRO A 2 6.64 -5.30 -11.30
C PRO A 2 6.51 -4.56 -9.96
N PHE A 3 6.02 -3.31 -9.97
CA PHE A 3 5.88 -2.48 -8.76
C PHE A 3 4.49 -2.54 -8.12
N CYS A 4 3.47 -2.85 -8.91
CA CYS A 4 2.11 -2.99 -8.42
C CYS A 4 1.30 -3.95 -9.31
N ALA A 5 0.15 -4.39 -8.83
CA ALA A 5 -0.82 -5.17 -9.57
C ALA A 5 -2.22 -4.58 -9.39
N ARG A 6 -3.08 -4.69 -10.41
CA ARG A 6 -4.47 -4.23 -10.33
C ARG A 6 -5.42 -5.42 -10.52
N ILE A 7 -6.29 -5.66 -9.55
CA ILE A 7 -7.25 -6.77 -9.55
C ILE A 7 -8.63 -6.22 -9.90
N GLU A 8 -9.27 -6.79 -10.92
CA GLU A 8 -10.63 -6.43 -11.38
C GLU A 8 -10.85 -4.92 -11.59
N LYS A 9 -9.79 -4.20 -11.96
CA LYS A 9 -9.74 -2.73 -12.08
C LYS A 9 -10.11 -1.96 -10.81
N ARG A 10 -10.36 -2.61 -9.68
CA ARG A 10 -10.89 -1.99 -8.45
C ARG A 10 -9.93 -2.00 -7.29
N ILE A 11 -9.00 -2.96 -7.27
CA ILE A 11 -8.05 -3.13 -6.17
C ILE A 11 -6.65 -2.87 -6.71
N LEU A 12 -5.89 -2.01 -6.04
CA LEU A 12 -4.48 -1.78 -6.34
C LEU A 12 -3.61 -2.38 -5.25
N CYS A 13 -2.67 -3.25 -5.66
CA CYS A 13 -1.74 -3.90 -4.75
C CYS A 13 -0.33 -3.35 -4.97
N MET A 14 0.36 -2.93 -3.91
CA MET A 14 1.78 -2.54 -3.93
C MET A 14 2.46 -2.93 -2.62
N HIS A 15 3.78 -2.77 -2.51
CA HIS A 15 4.48 -3.04 -1.26
C HIS A 15 4.37 -1.87 -0.28
N GLY A 16 4.76 -0.68 -0.77
CA GLY A 16 4.72 0.62 -0.11
C GLY A 16 3.30 1.16 0.00
N GLY A 17 3.06 2.35 -0.49
CA GLY A 17 1.76 3.01 -0.40
C GLY A 17 1.43 3.82 -1.64
N ILE A 18 0.53 4.78 -1.45
CA ILE A 18 0.06 5.67 -2.51
C ILE A 18 1.07 6.80 -2.74
N SER A 19 0.99 7.43 -3.92
CA SER A 19 1.86 8.55 -4.29
C SER A 19 1.00 9.73 -4.74
N GLU A 20 1.32 10.93 -4.25
CA GLU A 20 0.73 12.18 -4.75
C GLU A 20 1.00 12.36 -6.26
N GLY A 21 2.14 11.85 -6.73
CA GLY A 21 2.55 11.95 -8.12
C GLY A 21 1.86 10.96 -9.07
N LEU A 22 1.10 9.98 -8.56
CA LEU A 22 0.42 8.96 -9.36
C LEU A 22 -1.05 9.34 -9.56
N THR A 23 -1.35 9.98 -10.68
CA THR A 23 -2.70 10.45 -11.04
C THR A 23 -3.31 9.70 -12.23
N ASP A 24 -2.51 8.97 -13.00
CA ASP A 24 -2.94 8.12 -14.11
C ASP A 24 -2.08 6.84 -14.19
N PHE A 25 -2.72 5.67 -14.35
CA PHE A 25 -2.04 4.40 -14.53
C PHE A 25 -1.14 4.35 -15.78
N ALA A 26 -1.38 5.20 -16.79
CA ALA A 26 -0.48 5.36 -17.92
C ALA A 26 0.93 5.80 -17.51
N GLN A 27 1.10 6.48 -16.36
CA GLN A 27 2.42 6.83 -15.82
C GLN A 27 3.24 5.57 -15.49
N LEU A 28 2.59 4.50 -15.04
CA LEU A 28 3.28 3.25 -14.68
C LEU A 28 3.78 2.48 -15.90
N GLN A 29 3.12 2.64 -17.05
CA GLN A 29 3.54 2.02 -18.31
C GLN A 29 4.83 2.62 -18.87
N LYS A 30 5.17 3.84 -18.45
CA LYS A 30 6.39 4.55 -18.87
C LYS A 30 7.63 4.16 -18.07
N ILE A 31 7.48 3.30 -17.05
CA ILE A 31 8.60 2.85 -16.22
C ILE A 31 9.42 1.83 -17.02
N GLU A 32 10.58 2.27 -17.48
CA GLU A 32 11.57 1.39 -18.10
C GLU A 32 12.25 0.51 -17.04
N ARG A 33 12.54 -0.74 -17.41
CA ARG A 33 13.19 -1.73 -16.55
C ARG A 33 14.36 -2.37 -17.30
N PRO A 34 15.49 -2.68 -16.64
CA PRO A 34 15.72 -2.54 -15.20
C PRO A 34 15.90 -1.08 -14.75
N CYS A 35 15.53 -0.80 -13.51
CA CYS A 35 15.72 0.50 -12.88
C CYS A 35 15.97 0.31 -11.38
N ASP A 36 16.69 1.26 -10.78
CA ASP A 36 16.82 1.37 -9.34
C ASP A 36 15.62 2.14 -8.77
N ILE A 37 15.34 1.93 -7.47
CA ILE A 37 14.31 2.68 -6.76
C ILE A 37 14.94 4.01 -6.30
N PRO A 38 14.41 5.17 -6.72
CA PRO A 38 14.89 6.47 -6.24
C PRO A 38 14.47 6.72 -4.79
N ASP A 39 15.06 7.74 -4.16
CA ASP A 39 14.71 8.11 -2.77
C ASP A 39 13.29 8.71 -2.66
N MET A 40 12.82 9.38 -3.70
CA MET A 40 11.53 10.09 -3.75
C MET A 40 10.78 9.88 -5.08
N GLY A 41 9.47 10.13 -5.05
CA GLY A 41 8.56 10.05 -6.20
C GLY A 41 7.85 8.71 -6.32
N VAL A 42 7.10 8.53 -7.42
CA VAL A 42 6.14 7.41 -7.57
C VAL A 42 6.74 6.04 -7.27
N LEU A 43 7.94 5.74 -7.77
CA LEU A 43 8.57 4.44 -7.51
C LEU A 43 8.97 4.25 -6.04
N ALA A 44 9.47 5.31 -5.40
CA ALA A 44 9.79 5.30 -3.98
C ALA A 44 8.51 5.08 -3.17
N ASP A 45 7.44 5.83 -3.45
CA ASP A 45 6.18 5.74 -2.72
C ASP A 45 5.52 4.36 -2.84
N LEU A 46 5.45 3.80 -4.07
CA LEU A 46 4.94 2.45 -4.30
C LEU A 46 5.70 1.35 -3.54
N THR A 47 6.90 1.64 -3.06
CA THR A 47 7.76 0.67 -2.36
C THR A 47 7.96 0.99 -0.87
N TRP A 48 7.88 2.25 -0.45
CA TRP A 48 8.26 2.69 0.90
C TRP A 48 7.23 3.60 1.59
N ALA A 49 6.21 4.13 0.91
CA ALA A 49 5.25 5.01 1.56
C ALA A 49 4.39 4.27 2.59
N ASP A 50 4.02 4.97 3.67
CA ASP A 50 3.27 4.43 4.81
C ASP A 50 2.01 5.25 5.11
N PRO A 51 0.86 4.62 5.44
CA PRO A 51 -0.28 5.33 6.01
C PRO A 51 0.05 5.82 7.43
N ASP A 52 -0.39 7.04 7.76
CA ASP A 52 -0.30 7.61 9.10
C ASP A 52 -1.64 8.26 9.51
N PRO A 53 -2.29 7.80 10.60
CA PRO A 53 -3.56 8.37 11.06
C PRO A 53 -3.43 9.77 11.69
N GLY A 54 -2.21 10.21 12.00
CA GLY A 54 -1.93 11.48 12.66
C GLY A 54 -1.80 12.68 11.72
N ILE A 55 -1.79 12.47 10.41
CA ILE A 55 -1.53 13.53 9.42
C ILE A 55 -2.69 13.70 8.43
N SER A 56 -2.67 14.82 7.71
CA SER A 56 -3.54 15.11 6.57
C SER A 56 -2.69 15.30 5.32
N GLY A 57 -3.15 14.82 4.17
CA GLY A 57 -2.41 14.93 2.92
C GLY A 57 -1.19 14.01 2.89
N TYR A 58 -0.06 14.55 2.48
CA TYR A 58 1.23 13.86 2.37
C TYR A 58 2.30 14.62 3.15
N GLU A 59 3.18 13.91 3.84
CA GLU A 59 4.35 14.47 4.52
C GLU A 59 5.60 13.62 4.25
N GLU A 60 6.78 14.17 4.52
CA GLU A 60 8.03 13.41 4.39
C GLU A 60 8.08 12.25 5.39
N SER A 61 8.50 11.08 4.92
CA SER A 61 8.59 9.92 5.80
C SER A 61 9.73 10.06 6.82
N PRO A 62 9.48 9.79 8.12
CA PRO A 62 10.53 9.76 9.13
C PRO A 62 11.53 8.60 8.91
N ARG A 63 11.25 7.68 7.97
CA ARG A 63 12.17 6.62 7.56
C ARG A 63 13.26 7.10 6.60
N GLY A 64 13.17 8.34 6.11
CA GLY A 64 14.17 8.94 5.21
C GLY A 64 14.01 8.56 3.73
N ALA A 65 12.90 7.94 3.34
CA ALA A 65 12.55 7.62 1.96
C ALA A 65 11.03 7.65 1.77
N ALA A 66 10.58 8.12 0.59
CA ALA A 66 9.16 8.29 0.25
C ALA A 66 8.38 9.20 1.22
N SER A 67 7.06 9.24 1.04
CA SER A 67 6.13 10.01 1.88
C SER A 67 5.35 9.12 2.87
N VAL A 68 4.86 9.73 3.95
CA VAL A 68 3.70 9.22 4.69
C VAL A 68 2.43 9.89 4.17
N PHE A 69 1.27 9.23 4.32
CA PHE A 69 -0.01 9.77 3.83
C PHE A 69 -1.17 9.57 4.80
N GLY A 70 -2.04 10.58 4.85
CA GLY A 70 -3.26 10.59 5.66
C GLY A 70 -4.45 9.87 5.02
N GLN A 71 -5.53 9.74 5.81
CA GLN A 71 -6.78 9.11 5.35
C GLN A 71 -7.45 9.90 4.21
N ASP A 72 -7.35 11.23 4.23
CA ASP A 72 -7.87 12.13 3.20
C ASP A 72 -7.13 11.95 1.87
N ALA A 73 -5.79 11.86 1.91
CA ALA A 73 -4.97 11.56 0.74
C ALA A 73 -5.32 10.20 0.12
N LEU A 74 -5.50 9.16 0.96
CA LEU A 74 -5.94 7.85 0.49
C LEU A 74 -7.30 7.90 -0.21
N LYS A 75 -8.30 8.56 0.40
CA LYS A 75 -9.63 8.70 -0.21
C LYS A 75 -9.55 9.45 -1.54
N ALA A 76 -8.80 10.54 -1.60
CA ALA A 76 -8.61 11.32 -2.83
C ALA A 76 -7.93 10.47 -3.92
N PHE A 77 -6.90 9.71 -3.58
CA PHE A 77 -6.20 8.81 -4.48
C PHE A 77 -7.12 7.72 -5.04
N CYS A 78 -7.88 7.04 -4.16
CA CYS A 78 -8.84 6.02 -4.57
C CYS A 78 -9.92 6.60 -5.49
N ASN A 79 -10.48 7.76 -5.15
CA ASN A 79 -11.49 8.44 -5.96
C ASN A 79 -10.94 8.83 -7.35
N ASN A 80 -9.73 9.40 -7.40
CA ASN A 80 -9.11 9.84 -8.64
C ASN A 80 -8.84 8.67 -9.60
N LEU A 81 -8.40 7.53 -9.07
CA LEU A 81 -8.05 6.35 -9.88
C LEU A 81 -9.18 5.33 -10.04
N GLY A 82 -10.35 5.60 -9.45
CA GLY A 82 -11.50 4.69 -9.47
C GLY A 82 -11.23 3.35 -8.78
N LEU A 83 -10.61 3.39 -7.60
CA LEU A 83 -10.28 2.24 -6.78
C LEU A 83 -11.23 2.12 -5.58
N GLU A 84 -11.55 0.89 -5.21
CA GLU A 84 -12.32 0.57 -4.01
C GLU A 84 -11.41 0.19 -2.83
N LEU A 85 -10.22 -0.37 -3.12
CA LEU A 85 -9.30 -0.86 -2.09
C LEU A 85 -7.83 -0.75 -2.53
N VAL A 86 -6.98 -0.36 -1.60
CA VAL A 86 -5.52 -0.52 -1.67
C VAL A 86 -5.10 -1.69 -0.78
N VAL A 87 -4.32 -2.61 -1.32
CA VAL A 87 -3.73 -3.73 -0.55
C VAL A 87 -2.23 -3.51 -0.51
N ARG A 88 -1.65 -3.48 0.69
CA ARG A 88 -0.23 -3.23 0.88
C ARG A 88 0.41 -4.06 1.98
N ALA A 89 1.71 -3.93 2.18
CA ALA A 89 2.47 -4.70 3.18
C ALA A 89 3.37 -3.78 4.03
N HIS A 90 4.68 -4.07 4.09
CA HIS A 90 5.75 -3.22 4.64
C HIS A 90 5.76 -2.97 6.16
N GLN A 91 4.62 -2.66 6.78
CA GLN A 91 4.51 -2.45 8.21
C GLN A 91 4.11 -3.76 8.91
N VAL A 92 4.81 -4.08 9.99
CA VAL A 92 4.43 -5.17 10.90
C VAL A 92 3.16 -4.75 11.63
N VAL A 93 2.13 -5.59 11.60
CA VAL A 93 0.84 -5.35 12.24
C VAL A 93 0.47 -6.54 13.11
N GLN A 94 -0.15 -6.29 14.26
CA GLN A 94 -0.28 -7.27 15.35
C GLN A 94 -0.99 -8.56 14.91
N ASP A 95 -2.12 -8.45 14.20
CA ASP A 95 -2.93 -9.60 13.78
C ASP A 95 -2.56 -10.12 12.38
N GLY A 96 -1.43 -9.68 11.82
CA GLY A 96 -1.02 -9.97 10.46
C GLY A 96 -1.80 -9.18 9.39
N TYR A 97 -2.83 -8.43 9.78
CA TYR A 97 -3.50 -7.45 8.93
C TYR A 97 -3.96 -6.22 9.73
N GLU A 98 -4.16 -5.09 9.05
CA GLU A 98 -4.75 -3.88 9.63
C GLU A 98 -5.48 -3.06 8.56
N PHE A 99 -6.67 -2.55 8.88
CA PHE A 99 -7.41 -1.65 7.99
C PHE A 99 -7.11 -0.19 8.28
N PHE A 100 -7.06 0.62 7.22
CA PHE A 100 -6.89 2.07 7.31
C PHE A 100 -7.90 2.80 6.41
N GLY A 101 -8.22 4.05 6.78
CA GLY A 101 -9.05 4.96 6.00
C GLY A 101 -10.44 4.44 5.66
N ASP A 102 -11.25 4.08 6.66
CA ASP A 102 -12.58 3.46 6.49
C ASP A 102 -12.55 2.21 5.60
N ARG A 103 -11.50 1.39 5.76
CA ARG A 103 -11.26 0.14 5.02
C ARG A 103 -10.97 0.33 3.51
N HIS A 104 -10.60 1.54 3.08
CA HIS A 104 -10.09 1.78 1.72
C HIS A 104 -8.66 1.29 1.55
N LEU A 105 -7.95 0.95 2.64
CA LEU A 105 -6.65 0.30 2.60
C LEU A 105 -6.59 -0.85 3.61
N VAL A 106 -5.89 -1.92 3.23
CA VAL A 106 -5.50 -2.99 4.15
C VAL A 106 -4.00 -3.26 4.04
N THR A 107 -3.32 -3.25 5.18
CA THR A 107 -1.95 -3.74 5.35
C THR A 107 -2.02 -5.24 5.64
N ILE A 108 -1.24 -6.05 4.93
CA ILE A 108 -1.08 -7.49 5.14
C ILE A 108 0.39 -7.79 5.44
N PHE A 109 0.63 -8.49 6.54
CA PHE A 109 1.95 -8.94 6.95
C PHE A 109 1.92 -10.45 7.19
N SER A 110 2.79 -11.19 6.51
CA SER A 110 2.72 -12.66 6.45
C SER A 110 3.90 -13.37 7.11
N ALA A 111 4.72 -12.66 7.89
CA ALA A 111 5.81 -13.24 8.68
C ALA A 111 5.44 -13.18 10.17
N PRO A 112 5.09 -14.31 10.82
CA PRO A 112 4.75 -14.31 12.24
C PRO A 112 6.03 -14.20 13.08
N ASN A 113 5.90 -13.70 14.32
CA ASN A 113 7.01 -13.49 15.24
C ASN A 113 8.20 -12.75 14.57
N TYR A 114 7.90 -11.62 13.93
CA TYR A 114 8.87 -10.96 13.05
C TYR A 114 10.18 -10.68 13.78
N CYS A 115 11.30 -11.09 13.18
CA CYS A 115 12.65 -10.97 13.74
C CYS A 115 12.85 -11.56 15.15
N GLY A 116 11.91 -12.37 15.68
CA GLY A 116 11.94 -12.85 17.06
C GLY A 116 11.73 -11.75 18.12
N GLN A 117 11.25 -10.57 17.70
CA GLN A 117 11.10 -9.37 18.55
C GLN A 117 9.65 -8.93 18.70
N PHE A 118 8.80 -9.32 17.76
CA PHE A 118 7.37 -9.00 17.75
C PHE A 118 6.59 -10.27 18.04
N ASP A 119 5.43 -10.18 18.69
CA ASP A 119 4.53 -11.31 18.89
C ASP A 119 3.35 -11.24 17.90
N ASN A 120 3.64 -10.82 16.65
CA ASN A 120 2.65 -10.62 15.62
C ASN A 120 2.25 -11.93 14.94
N ALA A 121 0.99 -12.04 14.55
CA ALA A 121 0.50 -13.08 13.66
C ALA A 121 0.90 -12.79 12.19
N ALA A 122 0.65 -13.78 11.33
CA ALA A 122 0.69 -13.65 9.89
C ALA A 122 -0.73 -13.67 9.34
N SER A 123 -0.97 -13.00 8.22
CA SER A 123 -2.24 -13.10 7.51
C SER A 123 -2.07 -13.28 6.01
N ILE A 124 -3.08 -13.88 5.40
CA ILE A 124 -3.27 -13.97 3.94
C ILE A 124 -4.65 -13.42 3.60
N LEU A 125 -4.67 -12.46 2.66
CA LEU A 125 -5.91 -11.95 2.06
C LEU A 125 -6.28 -12.79 0.84
N THR A 126 -7.44 -13.44 0.89
CA THR A 126 -8.04 -14.14 -0.25
C THR A 126 -9.15 -13.29 -0.85
N ILE A 127 -9.11 -13.08 -2.16
CA ILE A 127 -10.13 -12.34 -2.91
C ILE A 127 -10.78 -13.31 -3.90
N SER A 128 -12.08 -13.57 -3.71
CA SER A 128 -12.86 -14.42 -4.62
C SER A 128 -13.18 -13.71 -5.94
N GLU A 129 -13.65 -14.46 -6.94
CA GLU A 129 -14.12 -13.91 -8.23
C GLU A 129 -15.24 -12.86 -8.07
N LYS A 130 -16.03 -12.94 -7.00
CA LYS A 130 -17.09 -11.97 -6.67
C LYS A 130 -16.56 -10.75 -5.90
N LEU A 131 -15.23 -10.62 -5.77
CA LEU A 131 -14.53 -9.64 -4.95
C LEU A 131 -14.93 -9.64 -3.47
N VAL A 132 -15.37 -10.80 -2.97
CA VAL A 132 -15.51 -11.00 -1.53
C VAL A 132 -14.14 -11.30 -0.96
N SER A 133 -13.70 -10.46 -0.02
CA SER A 133 -12.43 -10.55 0.69
C SER A 133 -12.55 -11.34 1.99
N SER A 134 -11.62 -12.26 2.24
CA SER A 134 -11.50 -13.00 3.51
C SER A 134 -10.05 -13.05 3.97
N LEU A 135 -9.84 -12.90 5.28
CA LEU A 135 -8.53 -12.96 5.93
C LEU A 135 -8.37 -14.30 6.65
N THR A 136 -7.21 -14.92 6.49
CA THR A 136 -6.85 -16.16 7.20
C THR A 136 -5.54 -15.94 7.93
N ASN A 137 -5.48 -16.32 9.21
CA ASN A 137 -4.30 -16.24 10.07
C ASN A 137 -3.75 -17.64 10.36
#